data_AF-A0A940ZZK3-F1
#
_entry.id   AF-A0A940ZZK3-F1
#
_cell.length_a   1.000
_cell.length_b   1.000
_cell.length_c   1.000
_cell.angle_alpha   90.00
_cell.angle_beta   90.00
_cell.angle_gamma   90.00
#
_symmetry.space_group_name_H-M   'P 1'
#
loop_
_entity.id
_entity.type
_entity.pdbx_description
1 polymer ?
#
loop_
_entity_poly.entity_id
_entity_poly.type
_entity_poly.pdbx_seq_one_letter_code
_entity_poly.pdbx_strand_id
1 'polypeptide(L)'
;MIGNLPPKDPIRAPRGSALSCKGWHQEAAMRMLMNNLDPEVGERPQDLVVYGGSGKAARNWECYHRIVDSLKALENDETLLSSPASRSASSGPTPTLLGS
;
A
#
# COMPACT_ATOMS: atom_id res chain seq x y z
N MET A 1 -21.53 1.42 4.87
CA MET A 1 -20.74 0.65 3.89
C MET A 1 -20.20 1.61 2.84
N ILE A 2 -18.96 2.10 2.97
CA ILE A 2 -18.27 2.86 1.90
C ILE A 2 -17.71 1.87 0.86
N GLY A 3 -18.59 1.02 0.34
CA GLY A 3 -18.23 -0.07 -0.58
C GLY A 3 -17.75 0.51 -1.91
N ASN A 4 -16.49 0.27 -2.23
CA ASN A 4 -15.86 0.44 -3.54
C ASN A 4 -16.03 1.78 -4.29
N LEU A 5 -16.43 2.86 -3.62
CA LEU A 5 -16.56 4.18 -4.23
C LEU A 5 -15.29 5.01 -4.06
N PRO A 6 -14.92 5.81 -5.09
CA PRO A 6 -13.87 6.80 -4.94
C PRO A 6 -14.25 7.81 -3.85
N PRO A 7 -13.26 8.41 -3.17
CA PRO A 7 -13.52 9.53 -2.27
C PRO A 7 -14.19 10.69 -3.02
N LYS A 8 -15.08 11.42 -2.32
CA LYS A 8 -15.83 12.55 -2.89
C LYS A 8 -14.93 13.72 -3.25
N ASP A 9 -13.90 13.94 -2.43
CA ASP A 9 -12.92 14.99 -2.64
C ASP A 9 -11.69 14.43 -3.37
N PRO A 10 -11.02 15.24 -4.21
CA PRO A 10 -9.79 14.82 -4.86
C PRO A 10 -8.74 14.40 -3.84
N ILE A 11 -8.08 13.26 -4.06
CA ILE A 11 -7.02 12.77 -3.19
C ILE A 11 -5.81 13.69 -3.35
N ARG A 12 -5.33 14.24 -2.23
CA ARG A 12 -4.10 15.04 -2.18
C ARG A 12 -3.30 14.66 -0.95
N ALA A 13 -1.99 14.50 -1.11
CA ALA A 13 -1.13 14.17 0.02
C ALA A 13 -1.06 15.33 1.03
N PRO A 14 -1.23 15.07 2.35
CA PRO A 14 -1.01 16.06 3.39
C PRO A 14 0.36 16.72 3.28
N ARG A 15 0.42 18.04 3.52
CA ARG A 15 1.65 18.84 3.44
C ARG A 15 2.02 19.41 4.82
N GLY A 16 3.31 19.71 5.01
CA GLY A 16 3.83 20.26 6.26
C GLY A 16 4.20 19.20 7.31
N SER A 17 4.42 19.65 8.54
CA SER A 17 4.92 18.84 9.67
C SER A 17 3.83 18.16 10.51
N ALA A 18 2.55 18.43 10.24
CA ALA A 18 1.45 17.79 10.94
C ALA A 18 1.30 16.32 10.50
N LEU A 19 1.18 15.41 11.48
CA LEU A 19 1.00 13.99 11.24
C LEU A 19 -0.48 13.59 11.30
N SER A 20 -0.92 12.79 10.34
CA SER A 20 -2.22 12.12 10.36
C SER A 20 -2.11 10.69 10.90
N CYS A 21 -0.94 10.07 10.74
CA CYS A 21 -0.57 8.78 11.32
C CYS A 21 0.16 8.93 12.66
N LYS A 22 0.37 7.81 13.37
CA LYS A 22 1.06 7.77 14.67
C LYS A 22 2.58 7.96 14.58
N GLY A 23 3.15 7.98 13.38
CA GLY A 23 4.57 8.19 13.14
C GLY A 23 4.89 8.57 11.70
N TRP A 24 6.14 9.00 11.49
CA TRP A 24 6.63 9.48 10.20
C TRP A 24 6.75 8.38 9.14
N HIS A 25 7.05 7.14 9.52
CA HIS A 25 7.17 6.04 8.57
C HIS A 25 5.82 5.74 7.91
N GLN A 26 4.77 5.63 8.73
CA GLN A 26 3.40 5.40 8.28
C GLN A 26 2.86 6.61 7.49
N GLU A 27 3.13 7.82 7.98
CA GLU A 27 2.75 9.05 7.30
C GLU A 27 3.41 9.17 5.92
N ALA A 28 4.71 8.87 5.81
CA ALA A 28 5.43 8.90 4.54
C ALA A 28 4.84 7.90 3.53
N ALA A 29 4.53 6.68 3.97
CA ALA A 29 3.87 5.68 3.13
C ALA A 29 2.48 6.16 2.67
N MET A 30 1.69 6.73 3.58
CA MET A 30 0.36 7.28 3.26
C MET A 30 0.47 8.45 2.27
N ARG A 31 1.40 9.39 2.49
CA ARG A 31 1.62 10.53 1.61
C ARG A 31 2.08 10.09 0.22
N MET A 32 2.96 9.10 0.13
CA MET A 32 3.41 8.56 -1.16
C MET A 32 2.25 7.90 -1.91
N LEU A 33 1.43 7.11 -1.23
CA LEU A 33 0.22 6.51 -1.81
C LEU A 33 -0.75 7.58 -2.32
N MET A 34 -1.02 8.61 -1.51
CA MET A 34 -1.94 9.69 -1.87
C MET A 34 -1.38 10.57 -3.00
N ASN A 35 -0.06 10.80 -3.03
CA ASN A 35 0.60 11.58 -4.09
C ASN A 35 0.50 10.88 -5.44
N ASN A 36 0.60 9.55 -5.46
CA ASN A 36 0.40 8.74 -6.67
C ASN A 36 -1.02 8.81 -7.24
N LEU A 37 -2.00 9.21 -6.43
CA LEU A 37 -3.40 9.38 -6.80
C LEU A 37 -3.82 10.86 -6.87
N ASP A 38 -2.87 11.79 -6.77
CA ASP A 38 -3.13 13.21 -6.92
C ASP A 38 -3.51 13.52 -8.38
N PRO A 39 -4.61 14.24 -8.65
CA PRO A 39 -4.99 14.63 -10.02
C PRO A 39 -3.91 15.37 -10.80
N GLU A 40 -2.96 16.01 -10.12
CA GLU A 40 -1.86 16.74 -10.75
C GLU A 40 -0.66 15.84 -11.09
N VAL A 41 -0.63 14.60 -10.58
CA VAL A 41 0.50 13.66 -10.70
C VAL A 41 0.10 12.36 -11.38
N GLY A 42 -1.02 11.76 -10.97
CA GLY A 42 -1.48 10.46 -11.45
C GLY A 42 -2.08 10.52 -12.84
N GLU A 43 -1.79 9.50 -13.67
CA GLU A 43 -2.29 9.42 -15.04
C GLU A 43 -3.82 9.24 -15.10
N ARG A 44 -4.37 8.33 -14.27
CA ARG A 44 -5.83 8.08 -14.14
C ARG A 44 -6.18 7.72 -12.69
N PRO A 45 -6.21 8.70 -11.76
CA PRO A 45 -6.39 8.45 -10.33
C PRO A 45 -7.77 7.84 -9.99
N GLN A 46 -8.82 8.16 -10.76
CA GLN A 46 -10.16 7.58 -10.60
C GLN A 46 -10.21 6.06 -10.80
N ASP A 47 -9.25 5.50 -11.55
CA ASP A 47 -9.11 4.07 -11.82
C ASP A 47 -8.00 3.43 -10.96
N LEU A 48 -7.45 4.19 -10.00
CA LEU A 48 -6.30 3.85 -9.18
C LEU A 48 -4.99 3.65 -9.96
N VAL A 49 -4.88 4.15 -11.20
CA VAL A 49 -3.69 3.94 -12.05
C VAL A 49 -2.65 5.02 -11.79
N VAL A 50 -1.43 4.60 -11.48
CA VAL A 50 -0.29 5.48 -11.11
C VAL A 50 0.62 5.74 -12.31
N TYR A 51 1.05 4.69 -13.02
CA TYR A 51 1.86 4.80 -14.23
C TYR A 51 1.82 3.53 -15.10
N GLY A 52 2.06 3.69 -16.40
CA GLY A 52 2.33 2.57 -17.33
C GLY A 52 1.11 1.71 -17.66
N GLY A 53 -0.09 2.29 -17.66
CA GLY A 53 -1.34 1.66 -18.11
C GLY A 53 -1.90 0.51 -17.26
N SER A 54 -1.06 -0.18 -16.46
CA SER A 54 -1.46 -1.32 -15.61
C SER A 54 -1.04 -1.20 -14.14
N GLY A 55 -0.10 -0.30 -13.80
CA GLY A 55 0.36 -0.10 -12.43
C GLY A 55 -0.70 0.60 -11.59
N LYS A 56 -1.46 -0.16 -10.79
CA LYS A 56 -2.47 0.41 -9.87
C LYS A 56 -1.92 0.58 -8.46
N ALA A 57 -2.27 1.68 -7.81
CA ALA A 57 -1.95 1.97 -6.42
C ALA A 57 -2.62 0.99 -5.44
N ALA A 58 -3.81 0.52 -5.80
CA ALA A 58 -4.57 -0.47 -5.06
C ALA A 58 -5.45 -1.30 -6.00
N ARG A 59 -5.88 -2.49 -5.56
CA ARG A 59 -6.73 -3.39 -6.35
C ARG A 59 -8.10 -2.79 -6.64
N ASN A 60 -8.68 -2.10 -5.66
CA ASN A 60 -9.97 -1.44 -5.72
C ASN A 60 -10.06 -0.36 -4.62
N TRP A 61 -11.13 0.43 -4.59
CA TRP A 61 -11.28 1.54 -3.65
C TRP A 61 -11.41 1.06 -2.20
N GLU A 62 -12.02 -0.11 -1.99
CA GLU A 62 -12.09 -0.71 -0.65
C GLU A 62 -10.70 -1.07 -0.10
N CYS A 63 -9.83 -1.65 -0.93
CA CYS A 63 -8.43 -1.91 -0.58
C CYS A 63 -7.69 -0.60 -0.28
N TYR A 64 -7.92 0.45 -1.08
CA TYR A 64 -7.33 1.77 -0.82
C TYR A 64 -7.74 2.30 0.56
N HIS A 65 -9.04 2.33 0.88
CA HIS A 65 -9.54 2.81 2.17
C HIS A 65 -8.96 1.98 3.32
N ARG A 66 -8.91 0.66 3.17
CA ARG A 66 -8.30 -0.24 4.16
C ARG A 66 -6.81 0.03 4.37
N ILE A 67 -6.04 0.28 3.30
CA ILE A 67 -4.61 0.61 3.42
C ILE A 67 -4.43 1.92 4.19
N VAL A 68 -5.21 2.95 3.87
CA VAL A 68 -5.16 4.24 4.55
C VAL A 68 -5.54 4.10 6.03
N ASP A 69 -6.61 3.38 6.33
CA ASP A 69 -7.05 3.14 7.70
C ASP A 69 -6.03 2.32 8.49
N SER A 70 -5.44 1.28 7.87
CA SER A 70 -4.35 0.51 8.46
C SER A 70 -3.13 1.37 8.74
N LEU A 71 -2.69 2.24 7.82
CA LEU A 71 -1.54 3.14 8.03
C LEU A 71 -1.79 4.15 9.15
N LYS A 72 -3.03 4.62 9.33
CA LYS A 72 -3.39 5.51 10.44
C LYS A 72 -3.45 4.79 11.79
N ALA A 73 -3.88 3.53 11.78
CA ALA A 73 -4.00 2.72 12.98
C ALA A 73 -2.68 2.06 13.41
N LEU A 74 -1.78 1.79 12.47
CA LEU A 74 -0.51 1.09 12.70
C LEU A 74 0.33 1.80 13.75
N GLU A 75 0.68 1.07 14.80
CA GLU A 75 1.56 1.55 15.84
C GLU A 75 3.02 1.63 15.34
N ASN A 76 3.87 2.35 16.07
CA ASN A 76 5.27 2.54 15.68
C ASN A 76 6.15 1.29 15.85
N ASP A 77 5.64 0.28 16.56
CA ASP A 77 6.27 -1.02 16.79
C ASP A 77 5.70 -2.13 15.88
N GLU A 78 4.69 -1.83 15.06
CA GLU A 78 4.10 -2.78 14.11
C GLU A 78 4.63 -2.57 12.69
N THR A 79 5.10 -3.66 12.06
CA THR A 79 5.54 -3.64 10.66
C THR A 79 4.39 -4.07 9.74
N LEU A 80 4.01 -3.21 8.79
CA LEU A 80 2.98 -3.52 7.79
C LEU A 80 3.59 -4.44 6.70
N LEU A 81 3.36 -5.75 6.81
CA LEU A 81 3.75 -6.74 5.80
C LEU A 81 2.82 -6.64 4.57
N SER A 82 3.25 -5.96 3.50
CA SER A 82 2.60 -6.03 2.20
C SER A 82 3.17 -7.19 1.37
N SER A 83 2.80 -8.43 1.68
CA SER A 83 3.24 -9.62 0.93
C SER A 83 2.30 -9.93 -0.25
N PRO A 84 2.76 -9.98 -1.51
CA PRO A 84 2.01 -10.66 -2.56
C PRO A 84 2.20 -12.17 -2.41
N ALA A 85 1.17 -12.85 -1.88
CA ALA A 85 0.83 -14.26 -2.02
C ALA A 85 1.96 -15.33 -2.09
N SER A 86 2.08 -16.08 -0.99
CA SER A 86 2.21 -17.56 -0.91
C SER A 86 2.94 -18.34 -2.02
N ARG A 87 4.02 -19.04 -1.63
CA ARG A 87 4.20 -20.44 -2.03
C ARG A 87 4.60 -21.26 -0.80
N SER A 88 3.86 -22.36 -0.60
CA SER A 88 3.88 -23.27 0.54
C SER A 88 5.23 -23.85 0.91
N ALA A 89 5.32 -24.23 2.18
CA ALA A 89 6.39 -24.97 2.83
C ALA A 89 6.83 -26.25 2.11
N SER A 90 8.13 -26.54 2.17
CA SER A 90 8.61 -27.90 2.39
C SER A 90 9.90 -27.87 3.22
N SER A 91 9.77 -28.24 4.49
CA SER A 91 10.87 -28.65 5.35
C SER A 91 11.51 -29.94 4.81
N GLY A 92 12.83 -29.94 4.65
CA GLY A 92 13.62 -31.16 4.45
C GLY A 92 15.11 -30.84 4.55
N PRO A 93 15.89 -31.57 5.37
CA PRO A 93 17.34 -31.39 5.41
C PRO A 93 17.94 -31.91 4.11
N THR A 94 18.81 -31.13 3.48
CA THR A 94 19.57 -31.54 2.31
C THR A 94 20.59 -32.61 2.73
N PRO A 95 20.53 -33.86 2.26
CA PRO A 95 21.62 -34.80 2.45
C PRO A 95 22.68 -34.57 1.38
N THR A 96 23.91 -34.36 1.83
CA THR A 96 25.14 -34.45 1.04
C THR A 96 25.20 -35.81 0.35
N LEU A 97 25.25 -35.84 -0.98
CA LEU A 97 25.56 -37.04 -1.75
C LEU A 97 27.03 -36.99 -2.18
N LEU A 98 27.80 -37.97 -1.68
CA LEU A 98 29.08 -38.40 -2.23
C LEU A 98 28.92 -38.80 -3.70
N GLY A 99 29.91 -38.43 -4.52
CA GLY A 99 30.21 -39.05 -5.81
C GLY A 99 31.60 -39.68 -5.74
N SER A 100 31.66 -40.89 -6.27
CA SER A 100 32.75 -41.88 -6.32
C SER A 100 34.13 -41.39 -6.74
#